data_AF-A0A5D0TX85-F1
#
_entry.id   AF-A0A5D0TX85-F1
#
_cell.length_a   1.000
_cell.length_b   1.000
_cell.length_c   1.000
_cell.angle_alpha   90.00
_cell.angle_beta   90.00
_cell.angle_gamma   90.00
#
_symmetry.space_group_name_H-M   'P 1'
#
loop_
_entity.id
_entity.type
_entity.pdbx_description
1 polymer ?
#
loop_
_entity_poly.entity_id
_entity_poly.type
_entity_poly.pdbx_seq_one_letter_code
_entity_poly.pdbx_strand_id
1 'polypeptide(L)'
;MHEPSDTRSWTQVNIAFPGQKPRERERQAAAHLARILPTAEASGLITSWFFIRKDRWRVRYLPTETSGDGRYLRSLLTRGVDWTSDIYEPEVHAFGGHPSMDTAHELFHADSHHLLTFLNSTPTDRRERSLILLTALMRAAGLEFGEQGDVWARIAEQRAALRGELPDPATWAAFTDDVRRLLLGRPQPDDIGNDWLTAFDTAGGQLKAQRESGQLTRGIRAVTALHVIFHWNRIGITGPTQAILAQAAKEAILTPC
;
A
#
# COMPACT_ATOMS: atom_id res chain seq x y z
N MET A 1 -31.22 -24.92 -3.36
CA MET A 1 -30.66 -24.53 -4.67
C MET A 1 -29.65 -23.42 -4.38
N HIS A 2 -28.37 -23.71 -4.55
CA HIS A 2 -27.33 -22.70 -4.46
C HIS A 2 -27.29 -22.01 -5.82
N GLU A 3 -27.64 -20.74 -5.91
CA GLU A 3 -27.30 -19.92 -7.07
C GLU A 3 -25.77 -19.93 -7.21
N PRO A 4 -25.22 -20.10 -8.42
CA PRO A 4 -23.81 -19.84 -8.62
C PRO A 4 -23.60 -18.35 -8.34
N SER A 5 -22.88 -18.02 -7.26
CA SER A 5 -22.47 -16.64 -7.06
C SER A 5 -21.62 -16.25 -8.26
N ASP A 6 -22.02 -15.17 -8.91
CA ASP A 6 -21.32 -14.59 -10.05
C ASP A 6 -19.97 -14.07 -9.54
N THR A 7 -18.95 -14.94 -9.56
CA THR A 7 -17.67 -14.67 -8.93
C THR A 7 -16.83 -13.85 -9.88
N ARG A 8 -17.06 -12.53 -9.84
CA ARG A 8 -16.10 -11.54 -10.35
C ARG A 8 -14.75 -11.87 -9.73
N SER A 9 -13.84 -12.38 -10.54
CA SER A 9 -12.51 -12.79 -10.08
C SER A 9 -11.50 -11.73 -10.47
N TRP A 10 -10.65 -11.39 -9.51
CA TRP A 10 -9.52 -10.52 -9.76
C TRP A 10 -8.59 -11.14 -10.80
N THR A 11 -8.16 -10.33 -11.76
CA THR A 11 -7.18 -10.69 -12.79
C THR A 11 -5.85 -9.99 -12.53
N GLN A 12 -4.72 -10.62 -12.91
CA GLN A 12 -3.39 -10.03 -12.78
C GLN A 12 -2.58 -10.06 -14.08
N VAL A 13 -1.83 -8.99 -14.33
CA VAL A 13 -0.76 -8.92 -15.33
C VAL A 13 0.52 -8.37 -14.70
N ASN A 14 1.67 -8.91 -15.11
CA ASN A 14 2.97 -8.54 -14.59
C ASN A 14 3.79 -7.85 -15.69
N ILE A 15 3.97 -6.53 -15.57
CA ILE A 15 4.56 -5.70 -16.62
C ILE A 15 6.00 -5.33 -16.26
N ALA A 16 6.93 -5.51 -17.20
CA ALA A 16 8.26 -4.92 -17.13
C ALA A 16 8.31 -3.66 -17.99
N PHE A 17 8.42 -2.52 -17.30
CA PHE A 17 8.56 -1.24 -17.97
C PHE A 17 10.01 -1.02 -18.41
N PRO A 18 10.24 -0.52 -19.64
CA PRO A 18 11.58 -0.29 -20.14
C PRO A 18 12.27 0.88 -19.41
N GLY A 19 13.60 0.93 -19.52
CA GLY A 19 14.41 1.97 -18.90
C GLY A 19 15.70 1.39 -18.32
N GLN A 20 16.77 2.17 -18.39
CA GLN A 20 18.08 1.76 -17.89
C GLN A 20 18.17 1.97 -16.38
N LYS A 21 17.52 3.03 -15.88
CA LYS A 21 17.53 3.39 -14.46
C LYS A 21 16.19 3.09 -13.79
N PRO A 22 16.16 2.75 -12.48
CA PRO A 22 14.92 2.55 -11.73
C PRO A 22 13.92 3.71 -11.83
N ARG A 23 14.40 4.97 -11.82
CA ARG A 23 13.55 6.16 -11.95
C ARG A 23 12.89 6.28 -13.33
N GLU A 24 13.59 5.92 -14.40
CA GLU A 24 13.03 5.92 -15.75
C GLU A 24 11.90 4.90 -15.87
N ARG A 25 12.16 3.67 -15.38
CA ARG A 25 11.16 2.59 -15.36
C ARG A 25 9.92 2.99 -14.57
N GLU A 26 10.10 3.64 -13.41
CA GLU A 26 8.99 4.14 -12.60
C GLU A 26 8.19 5.23 -13.32
N ARG A 27 8.85 6.23 -13.93
CA ARG A 27 8.17 7.30 -14.66
C ARG A 27 7.34 6.75 -15.82
N GLN A 28 7.88 5.79 -16.56
CA GLN A 28 7.17 5.13 -17.65
C GLN A 28 5.99 4.30 -17.13
N ALA A 29 6.18 3.56 -16.03
CA ALA A 29 5.12 2.80 -15.39
C ALA A 29 3.97 3.69 -14.93
N ALA A 30 4.27 4.73 -14.14
CA ALA A 30 3.27 5.64 -13.60
C ALA A 30 2.49 6.36 -14.71
N ALA A 31 3.18 6.86 -15.75
CA ALA A 31 2.54 7.52 -16.88
C ALA A 31 1.65 6.55 -17.69
N HIS A 32 2.13 5.33 -17.94
CA HIS A 32 1.37 4.32 -18.70
C HIS A 32 0.10 3.89 -17.96
N LEU A 33 0.22 3.57 -16.67
CA LEU A 33 -0.92 3.14 -15.86
C LEU A 33 -1.92 4.27 -15.62
N ALA A 34 -1.45 5.51 -15.38
CA ALA A 34 -2.32 6.67 -15.14
C ALA A 34 -3.20 7.01 -16.36
N ARG A 35 -2.72 6.71 -17.57
CA ARG A 35 -3.50 6.91 -18.81
C ARG A 35 -4.61 5.87 -18.97
N ILE A 36 -4.40 4.64 -18.49
CA ILE A 36 -5.25 3.49 -18.80
C ILE A 36 -6.27 3.23 -17.69
N LEU A 37 -5.82 3.08 -16.45
CA LEU A 37 -6.64 2.50 -15.38
C LEU A 37 -7.82 3.40 -14.97
N PRO A 38 -7.63 4.71 -14.71
CA PRO A 38 -8.76 5.59 -14.40
C PRO A 38 -9.78 5.67 -15.55
N THR A 39 -9.33 5.69 -16.80
CA THR A 39 -10.22 5.70 -17.98
C THR A 39 -10.99 4.38 -18.12
N ALA A 40 -10.34 3.25 -17.85
CA ALA A 40 -10.97 1.93 -17.91
C ALA A 40 -12.07 1.79 -16.85
N GLU A 41 -11.83 2.32 -15.66
CA GLU A 41 -12.82 2.37 -14.59
C GLU A 41 -13.97 3.32 -14.92
N ALA A 42 -13.68 4.55 -15.34
CA ALA A 42 -14.70 5.54 -15.70
C ALA A 42 -15.60 5.09 -16.88
N SER A 43 -15.07 4.24 -17.77
CA SER A 43 -15.84 3.63 -18.87
C SER A 43 -16.56 2.32 -18.48
N GLY A 44 -16.44 1.89 -17.22
CA GLY A 44 -17.12 0.71 -16.71
C GLY A 44 -16.53 -0.61 -17.20
N LEU A 45 -15.25 -0.65 -17.61
CA LEU A 45 -14.56 -1.91 -17.96
C LEU A 45 -14.08 -2.68 -16.73
N ILE A 46 -13.80 -1.95 -15.64
CA ILE A 46 -13.36 -2.50 -14.36
C ILE A 46 -14.06 -1.76 -13.23
N THR A 47 -14.23 -2.43 -12.10
CA THR A 47 -14.79 -1.81 -10.88
C THR A 47 -13.73 -1.48 -9.84
N SER A 48 -12.57 -2.12 -9.92
CA SER A 48 -11.49 -1.92 -8.97
C SER A 48 -10.16 -2.34 -9.57
N TRP A 49 -9.08 -1.70 -9.13
CA TRP A 49 -7.73 -2.00 -9.57
C TRP A 49 -6.71 -1.51 -8.57
N PHE A 50 -5.58 -2.18 -8.50
CA PHE A 50 -4.41 -1.70 -7.79
C PHE A 50 -3.14 -2.27 -8.43
N PHE A 51 -1.99 -1.70 -8.10
CA PHE A 51 -0.71 -2.24 -8.52
C PHE A 51 0.18 -2.55 -7.33
N ILE A 52 1.13 -3.47 -7.51
CA ILE A 52 2.22 -3.74 -6.56
C ILE A 52 3.53 -3.65 -7.33
N ARG A 53 4.53 -3.02 -6.72
CA ARG A 53 5.88 -2.92 -7.31
C ARG A 53 6.78 -3.98 -6.71
N LYS A 54 7.32 -4.84 -7.55
CA LYS A 54 8.43 -5.73 -7.25
C LYS A 54 9.47 -5.60 -8.37
N ASP A 55 10.08 -6.70 -8.78
CA ASP A 55 10.87 -6.82 -10.01
C ASP A 55 10.07 -6.38 -11.25
N ARG A 56 8.80 -6.81 -11.32
CA ARG A 56 7.79 -6.36 -12.29
C ARG A 56 6.67 -5.63 -11.55
N TRP A 57 5.94 -4.78 -12.28
CA TRP A 57 4.72 -4.15 -11.78
C TRP A 57 3.57 -5.12 -11.96
N ARG A 58 3.00 -5.60 -10.85
CA ARG A 58 1.84 -6.47 -10.85
C ARG A 58 0.61 -5.60 -10.81
N VAL A 59 -0.15 -5.55 -11.90
CA VAL A 59 -1.42 -4.81 -11.99
C VAL A 59 -2.53 -5.82 -11.80
N ARG A 60 -3.35 -5.59 -10.77
CA ARG A 60 -4.51 -6.42 -10.42
C ARG A 60 -5.76 -5.59 -10.67
N TYR A 61 -6.76 -6.19 -11.32
CA TYR A 61 -8.00 -5.49 -11.65
C TYR A 61 -9.20 -6.44 -11.63
N LEU A 62 -10.38 -5.89 -11.35
CA LEU A 62 -11.65 -6.60 -11.29
C LEU A 62 -12.54 -6.18 -12.47
N PRO A 63 -12.71 -7.04 -13.49
CA PRO A 63 -13.58 -6.74 -14.65
C PRO A 63 -15.06 -6.60 -14.26
N THR A 64 -15.81 -5.79 -15.00
CA THR A 64 -17.28 -5.78 -14.92
C THR A 64 -17.89 -6.95 -15.70
N GLU A 65 -19.01 -7.50 -15.22
CA GLU A 65 -19.76 -8.60 -15.89
C GLU A 65 -20.19 -8.25 -17.33
N THR A 66 -20.53 -6.98 -17.56
CA THR A 66 -20.94 -6.47 -18.88
C THR A 66 -19.77 -6.33 -19.85
N SER A 67 -18.53 -6.29 -19.34
CA SER A 67 -17.33 -6.24 -20.16
C SER A 67 -16.90 -7.67 -20.52
N GLY A 68 -17.46 -8.22 -21.61
CA GLY A 68 -17.04 -9.50 -22.19
C GLY A 68 -15.56 -9.58 -22.62
N ASP A 69 -14.75 -8.54 -22.34
CA ASP A 69 -13.37 -8.43 -22.76
C ASP A 69 -12.46 -7.84 -21.65
N GLY A 70 -12.29 -8.57 -20.54
CA GLY A 70 -11.06 -8.46 -19.73
C GLY A 70 -9.78 -8.60 -20.58
N ARG A 71 -9.89 -9.22 -21.77
CA ARG A 71 -8.87 -9.25 -22.83
C ARG A 71 -8.58 -7.87 -23.43
N TYR A 72 -9.57 -7.00 -23.58
CA TYR A 72 -9.39 -5.66 -24.13
C TYR A 72 -8.55 -4.80 -23.18
N LEU A 73 -8.91 -4.71 -21.90
CA LEU A 73 -8.10 -3.98 -20.93
C LEU A 73 -6.69 -4.57 -20.82
N ARG A 74 -6.57 -5.90 -20.79
CA ARG A 74 -5.26 -6.57 -20.84
C ARG A 74 -4.45 -6.08 -22.03
N SER A 75 -5.04 -6.05 -23.23
CA SER A 75 -4.37 -5.57 -24.44
C SER A 75 -3.93 -4.10 -24.37
N LEU A 76 -4.69 -3.25 -23.67
CA LEU A 76 -4.30 -1.86 -23.42
C LEU A 76 -3.11 -1.78 -22.47
N LEU A 77 -3.16 -2.52 -21.36
CA LEU A 77 -2.13 -2.57 -20.35
C LEU A 77 -0.80 -3.12 -20.88
N THR A 78 -0.87 -4.10 -21.79
CA THR A 78 0.31 -4.84 -22.26
C THR A 78 0.85 -4.36 -23.61
N ARG A 79 0.24 -3.34 -24.20
CA ARG A 79 0.67 -2.80 -25.50
C ARG A 79 2.08 -2.20 -25.40
N GLY A 80 3.00 -2.74 -26.20
CA GLY A 80 4.35 -2.19 -26.37
C GLY A 80 5.27 -2.40 -25.15
N VAL A 81 4.90 -3.27 -24.22
CA VAL A 81 5.67 -3.58 -23.02
C VAL A 81 5.87 -5.09 -22.89
N ASP A 82 6.96 -5.50 -22.27
CA ASP A 82 7.14 -6.91 -21.90
C ASP A 82 6.19 -7.25 -20.74
N TRP A 83 5.51 -8.40 -20.81
CA TRP A 83 4.51 -8.79 -19.83
C TRP A 83 4.31 -10.31 -19.72
N THR A 84 3.83 -10.74 -18.55
CA THR A 84 3.35 -12.10 -18.31
C THR A 84 2.00 -12.09 -17.59
N SER A 85 1.22 -13.16 -17.73
CA SER A 85 0.02 -13.40 -16.92
C SER A 85 0.34 -14.27 -15.72
N ASP A 86 -0.47 -14.15 -14.68
CA ASP A 86 -0.36 -14.97 -13.46
C ASP A 86 -1.73 -15.03 -12.77
N ILE A 87 -1.96 -16.05 -11.94
CA ILE A 87 -3.17 -16.17 -11.13
C ILE A 87 -3.02 -15.29 -9.90
N TYR A 88 -4.00 -14.44 -9.60
CA TYR A 88 -3.97 -13.70 -8.35
C TYR A 88 -4.57 -14.51 -7.22
N GLU A 89 -3.72 -14.88 -6.27
CA GLU A 89 -4.11 -15.46 -4.99
C GLU A 89 -4.06 -14.37 -3.91
N PRO A 90 -5.21 -13.85 -3.44
CA PRO A 90 -5.21 -12.86 -2.36
C PRO A 90 -4.68 -13.48 -1.07
N GLU A 91 -3.87 -12.71 -0.35
CA GLU A 91 -3.23 -13.14 0.89
C GLU A 91 -4.22 -13.12 2.09
N VAL A 92 -5.41 -13.71 1.91
CA VAL A 92 -6.56 -13.68 2.83
C VAL A 92 -6.18 -14.04 4.25
N HIS A 93 -5.45 -15.14 4.44
CA HIS A 93 -4.99 -15.56 5.77
C HIS A 93 -4.02 -14.55 6.38
N ALA A 94 -3.13 -13.97 5.59
CA ALA A 94 -2.15 -13.00 6.07
C ALA A 94 -2.85 -11.71 6.53
N PHE A 95 -3.83 -11.24 5.76
CA PHE A 95 -4.66 -10.08 6.08
C PHE A 95 -5.76 -10.35 7.11
N GLY A 96 -5.86 -11.55 7.68
CA GLY A 96 -6.76 -11.78 8.81
C GLY A 96 -8.20 -12.13 8.39
N GLY A 97 -8.40 -12.67 7.20
CA GLY A 97 -9.69 -13.20 6.74
C GLY A 97 -10.28 -12.39 5.58
N HIS A 98 -11.36 -12.91 4.98
CA HIS A 98 -12.00 -12.30 3.81
C HIS A 98 -12.43 -10.84 4.05
N PRO A 99 -13.14 -10.49 5.16
CA PRO A 99 -13.57 -9.11 5.37
C PRO A 99 -12.40 -8.11 5.40
N SER A 100 -11.30 -8.47 6.07
CA SER A 100 -10.13 -7.60 6.14
C SER A 100 -9.34 -7.58 4.83
N MET A 101 -9.40 -8.63 4.01
CA MET A 101 -8.84 -8.62 2.67
C MET A 101 -9.63 -7.70 1.74
N ASP A 102 -10.96 -7.66 1.87
CA ASP A 102 -11.83 -6.73 1.12
C ASP A 102 -11.48 -5.28 1.49
N THR A 103 -11.35 -4.96 2.79
CA THR A 103 -10.82 -3.67 3.26
C THR A 103 -9.44 -3.35 2.67
N ALA A 104 -8.56 -4.35 2.55
CA ALA A 104 -7.26 -4.14 1.91
C ALA A 104 -7.39 -3.84 0.42
N HIS A 105 -8.28 -4.52 -0.31
CA HIS A 105 -8.55 -4.23 -1.71
C HIS A 105 -9.14 -2.83 -1.92
N GLU A 106 -10.12 -2.43 -1.12
CA GLU A 106 -10.71 -1.09 -1.14
C GLU A 106 -9.65 -0.01 -0.92
N LEU A 107 -8.84 -0.15 0.13
CA LEU A 107 -7.74 0.77 0.40
C LEU A 107 -6.71 0.75 -0.73
N PHE A 108 -6.35 -0.42 -1.25
CA PHE A 108 -5.32 -0.52 -2.27
C PHE A 108 -5.75 0.13 -3.57
N HIS A 109 -7.03 0.05 -3.88
CA HIS A 109 -7.63 0.71 -5.02
C HIS A 109 -7.60 2.24 -4.86
N ALA A 110 -8.18 2.77 -3.77
CA ALA A 110 -8.19 4.21 -3.51
C ALA A 110 -6.77 4.80 -3.45
N ASP A 111 -5.85 4.15 -2.72
CA ASP A 111 -4.45 4.57 -2.63
C ASP A 111 -3.75 4.53 -4.00
N SER A 112 -4.10 3.60 -4.90
CA SER A 112 -3.50 3.53 -6.23
C SER A 112 -3.85 4.73 -7.12
N HIS A 113 -5.04 5.31 -7.01
CA HIS A 113 -5.40 6.55 -7.72
C HIS A 113 -4.48 7.70 -7.33
N HIS A 114 -4.30 7.91 -6.02
CA HIS A 114 -3.44 8.96 -5.52
C HIS A 114 -1.97 8.69 -5.82
N LEU A 115 -1.51 7.44 -5.69
CA LEU A 115 -0.13 7.06 -5.96
C LEU A 115 0.27 7.30 -7.42
N LEU A 116 -0.58 7.04 -8.41
CA LEU A 116 -0.23 7.30 -9.81
C LEU A 116 -0.01 8.79 -10.06
N THR A 117 -0.86 9.65 -9.51
CA THR A 117 -0.71 11.11 -9.59
C THR A 117 0.55 11.58 -8.86
N PHE A 118 0.72 11.11 -7.62
CA PHE A 118 1.86 11.43 -6.76
C PHE A 118 3.19 10.99 -7.37
N LEU A 119 3.29 9.79 -7.93
CA LEU A 119 4.54 9.30 -8.53
C LEU A 119 4.88 10.05 -9.84
N ASN A 120 3.87 10.48 -10.60
CA ASN A 120 4.08 11.28 -11.80
C ASN A 120 4.62 12.70 -11.51
N SER A 121 4.39 13.24 -10.30
CA SER A 121 4.93 14.55 -9.89
C SER A 121 6.37 14.50 -9.37
N THR A 122 7.05 13.36 -9.46
CA THR A 122 8.43 13.15 -8.99
C THR A 122 8.68 13.59 -7.53
N PRO A 123 7.97 12.96 -6.57
CA PRO A 123 7.90 13.47 -5.21
C PRO A 123 9.18 13.19 -4.42
N THR A 124 9.54 14.12 -3.55
CA THR A 124 10.70 14.03 -2.66
C THR A 124 10.36 13.59 -1.25
N ASP A 125 9.08 13.55 -0.89
CA ASP A 125 8.52 13.40 0.47
C ASP A 125 7.85 12.04 0.71
N ARG A 126 8.28 10.99 -0.01
CA ARG A 126 7.62 9.66 0.05
C ARG A 126 7.60 9.07 1.45
N ARG A 127 8.67 9.29 2.22
CA ARG A 127 8.84 8.68 3.55
C ARG A 127 7.87 9.33 4.52
N GLU A 128 7.91 10.65 4.56
CA GLU A 128 7.08 11.53 5.37
C GLU A 128 5.60 11.27 5.10
N ARG A 129 5.22 11.29 3.82
CA ARG A 129 3.85 11.01 3.38
C ARG A 129 3.37 9.62 3.81
N SER A 130 4.21 8.61 3.64
CA SER A 130 3.86 7.24 4.03
C SER A 130 3.69 7.11 5.56
N LEU A 131 4.54 7.75 6.35
CA LEU A 131 4.44 7.73 7.82
C LEU A 131 3.12 8.38 8.25
N ILE A 132 2.78 9.53 7.69
CA ILE A 132 1.55 10.25 8.01
C ILE A 132 0.29 9.41 7.69
N LEU A 133 0.19 8.87 6.46
CA LEU A 133 -0.95 8.06 6.04
C LEU A 133 -1.11 6.79 6.88
N LEU A 134 0.00 6.10 7.16
CA LEU A 134 -0.01 4.86 7.93
C LEU A 134 -0.31 5.10 9.42
N THR A 135 0.15 6.22 9.98
CA THR A 135 -0.24 6.64 11.33
C THR A 135 -1.72 6.97 11.41
N ALA A 136 -2.30 7.62 10.38
CA ALA A 136 -3.75 7.86 10.33
C ALA A 136 -4.54 6.54 10.34
N LEU A 137 -4.15 5.57 9.50
CA LEU A 137 -4.75 4.23 9.49
C LEU A 137 -4.64 3.52 10.83
N MET A 138 -3.47 3.56 11.49
CA MET A 138 -3.30 2.94 12.81
C MET A 138 -4.17 3.59 13.90
N ARG A 139 -4.29 4.92 13.89
CA ARG A 139 -5.15 5.66 14.84
C ARG A 139 -6.63 5.32 14.61
N ALA A 140 -7.07 5.31 13.36
CA ALA A 140 -8.45 4.94 13.01
C ALA A 140 -8.77 3.47 13.32
N ALA A 141 -7.77 2.58 13.21
CA ALA A 141 -7.83 1.20 13.69
C ALA A 141 -7.96 1.06 15.22
N GLY A 142 -7.92 2.17 15.95
CA GLY A 142 -8.04 2.20 17.41
C GLY A 142 -6.81 1.67 18.13
N LEU A 143 -5.62 1.77 17.51
CA LEU A 143 -4.36 1.38 18.14
C LEU A 143 -3.85 2.49 19.05
N GLU A 144 -3.60 2.16 20.31
CA GLU A 144 -2.93 3.06 21.25
C GLU A 144 -1.48 3.32 20.85
N PHE A 145 -0.87 4.39 21.37
CA PHE A 145 0.47 4.81 20.95
C PHE A 145 1.52 3.68 21.06
N GLY A 146 1.53 2.93 22.17
CA GLY A 146 2.41 1.77 22.33
C GLY A 146 2.11 0.63 21.34
N GLU A 147 0.84 0.40 20.99
CA GLU A 147 0.44 -0.59 19.99
C GLU A 147 0.88 -0.20 18.58
N GLN A 148 0.88 1.09 18.25
CA GLN A 148 1.47 1.62 17.02
C GLN A 148 2.98 1.32 16.99
N GLY A 149 3.66 1.52 18.12
CA GLY A 149 5.06 1.14 18.31
C GLY A 149 5.32 -0.34 18.03
N ASP A 150 4.45 -1.24 18.50
CA ASP A 150 4.56 -2.68 18.23
C ASP A 150 4.37 -3.02 16.74
N VAL A 151 3.50 -2.31 16.02
CA VAL A 151 3.39 -2.46 14.56
C VAL A 151 4.72 -2.13 13.88
N TRP A 152 5.34 -1.00 14.23
CA TRP A 152 6.66 -0.64 13.70
C TRP A 152 7.74 -1.65 14.10
N ALA A 153 7.69 -2.16 15.33
CA ALA A 153 8.62 -3.18 15.80
C ALA A 153 8.55 -4.47 14.97
N ARG A 154 7.35 -4.97 14.66
CA ARG A 154 7.16 -6.14 13.79
C ARG A 154 7.75 -5.94 12.41
N ILE A 155 7.58 -4.75 11.84
CA ILE A 155 8.14 -4.42 10.51
C ILE A 155 9.67 -4.33 10.59
N ALA A 156 10.21 -3.70 11.64
CA ALA A 156 11.65 -3.59 11.85
C ALA A 156 12.29 -4.98 11.97
N GLU A 157 11.66 -5.90 12.70
CA GLU A 157 12.09 -7.30 12.83
C GLU A 157 12.00 -8.04 11.50
N GLN A 158 10.87 -7.95 10.79
CA GLN A 158 10.68 -8.57 9.47
C GLN A 158 11.68 -8.06 8.42
N ARG A 159 12.16 -6.82 8.57
CA ARG A 159 13.11 -6.18 7.65
C ARG A 159 14.55 -6.14 8.15
N ALA A 160 14.85 -6.75 9.30
CA ALA A 160 16.16 -6.65 9.96
C ALA A 160 17.31 -7.09 9.05
N ALA A 161 17.13 -8.16 8.27
CA ALA A 161 18.15 -8.67 7.35
C ALA A 161 18.47 -7.71 6.17
N LEU A 162 17.60 -6.74 5.89
CA LEU A 162 17.82 -5.73 4.85
C LEU A 162 18.41 -4.43 5.41
N ARG A 163 18.52 -4.32 6.74
CA ARG A 163 19.05 -3.14 7.41
C ARG A 163 20.56 -3.09 7.20
N GLY A 164 21.03 -2.01 6.60
CA GLY A 164 22.45 -1.69 6.58
C GLY A 164 22.95 -1.21 7.94
N GLU A 165 24.17 -0.69 7.97
CA GLU A 165 24.68 0.00 9.16
C GLU A 165 23.84 1.24 9.46
N LEU A 166 23.57 1.46 10.75
CA LEU A 166 22.93 2.69 11.20
C LEU A 166 23.95 3.84 11.12
N PRO A 167 23.49 5.07 10.90
CA PRO A 167 24.33 6.27 11.06
C PRO A 167 24.95 6.36 12.46
N ASP A 168 25.88 7.30 12.64
CA ASP A 168 26.40 7.61 13.97
C ASP A 168 25.26 8.01 14.94
N PRO A 169 25.46 7.86 16.27
CA PRO A 169 24.39 8.05 17.24
C PRO A 169 23.71 9.42 17.19
N ALA A 170 24.44 10.50 16.88
CA ALA A 170 23.85 11.85 16.85
C ALA A 170 22.96 12.03 15.62
N THR A 171 23.43 11.59 14.45
CA THR A 171 22.63 11.58 13.22
C THR A 171 21.39 10.69 13.36
N TRP A 172 21.54 9.54 14.00
CA TRP A 172 20.43 8.61 14.24
C TRP A 172 19.38 9.17 15.20
N ALA A 173 19.81 9.83 16.29
CA ALA A 173 18.90 10.47 17.23
C ALA A 173 18.10 11.59 16.55
N ALA A 174 18.75 12.47 15.78
CA ALA A 174 18.07 13.54 15.04
C ALA A 174 17.04 12.98 14.04
N PHE A 175 17.41 11.93 13.30
CA PHE A 175 16.50 11.27 12.36
C PHE A 175 15.29 10.64 13.08
N THR A 176 15.52 9.98 14.21
CA THR A 176 14.46 9.39 15.03
C THR A 176 13.52 10.46 15.61
N ASP A 177 14.04 11.63 16.00
CA ASP A 177 13.24 12.77 16.44
C ASP A 177 12.35 13.33 15.32
N ASP A 178 12.87 13.44 14.10
CA ASP A 178 12.07 13.85 12.93
C ASP A 178 10.94 12.86 12.64
N VAL A 179 11.24 11.56 12.69
CA VAL A 179 10.21 10.51 12.58
C VAL A 179 9.18 10.65 13.70
N ARG A 180 9.62 10.87 14.95
CA ARG A 180 8.71 11.05 16.10
C ARG A 180 7.77 12.24 15.90
N ARG A 181 8.25 13.36 15.37
CA ARG A 181 7.40 14.54 15.06
C ARG A 181 6.31 14.18 14.06
N LEU A 182 6.62 13.43 13.01
CA LEU A 182 5.64 12.98 12.02
C LEU A 182 4.61 12.03 12.63
N LEU A 183 5.04 11.08 13.46
CA LEU A 183 4.16 10.10 14.11
C LEU A 183 3.24 10.71 15.18
N LEU A 184 3.67 11.80 15.84
CA LEU A 184 2.86 12.52 16.83
C LEU A 184 2.00 13.61 16.20
N GLY A 185 2.41 14.14 15.05
CA GLY A 185 1.69 15.18 14.32
C GLY A 185 0.26 14.79 13.96
N ARG A 186 -0.57 15.82 13.72
CA ARG A 186 -1.87 15.65 13.08
C ARG A 186 -1.71 15.95 11.59
N PRO A 187 -2.14 15.06 10.69
CA PRO A 187 -2.12 15.35 9.26
C PRO A 187 -2.97 16.60 8.98
N GLN A 188 -2.41 17.53 8.23
CA GLN A 188 -3.18 18.63 7.66
C GLN A 188 -3.69 18.18 6.27
N PRO A 189 -5.00 18.23 6.01
CA PRO A 189 -5.57 17.80 4.72
C PRO A 189 -4.93 18.49 3.51
N ASP A 190 -4.52 19.74 3.65
CA ASP A 190 -3.92 20.53 2.57
C ASP A 190 -2.54 20.00 2.13
N ASP A 191 -1.79 19.34 3.03
CA ASP A 191 -0.45 18.81 2.74
C ASP A 191 -0.49 17.44 2.05
N ILE A 192 -1.54 16.65 2.35
CA ILE A 192 -1.64 15.25 1.91
C ILE A 192 -2.68 15.06 0.79
N GLY A 193 -3.75 15.83 0.81
CA GLY A 193 -4.99 15.60 0.07
C GLY A 193 -6.03 14.92 0.96
N ASN A 194 -7.19 15.59 1.14
CA ASN A 194 -8.25 15.13 2.03
C ASN A 194 -8.71 13.70 1.71
N ASP A 195 -9.00 13.40 0.44
CA ASP A 195 -9.52 12.10 0.02
C ASP A 195 -8.52 10.96 0.27
N TRP A 196 -7.22 11.24 0.16
CA TRP A 196 -6.19 10.24 0.40
C TRP A 196 -6.11 9.88 1.88
N LEU A 197 -6.17 10.87 2.77
CA LEU A 197 -6.26 10.65 4.21
C LEU A 197 -7.54 9.90 4.59
N THR A 198 -8.69 10.30 4.02
CA THR A 198 -9.97 9.66 4.26
C THR A 198 -9.97 8.18 3.88
N ALA A 199 -9.28 7.79 2.81
CA ALA A 199 -9.15 6.38 2.44
C ALA A 199 -8.44 5.55 3.53
N PHE A 200 -7.34 6.07 4.09
CA PHE A 200 -6.59 5.40 5.16
C PHE A 200 -7.36 5.38 6.49
N ASP A 201 -8.05 6.47 6.81
CA ASP A 201 -8.91 6.57 8.00
C ASP A 201 -10.08 5.58 7.92
N THR A 202 -10.77 5.53 6.78
CA THR A 202 -11.89 4.60 6.53
C THR A 202 -11.44 3.14 6.68
N ALA A 203 -10.31 2.77 6.05
CA ALA A 203 -9.77 1.42 6.17
C ALA A 203 -9.39 1.08 7.62
N GLY A 204 -8.79 2.02 8.36
CA GLY A 204 -8.54 1.83 9.79
C GLY A 204 -9.84 1.60 10.58
N GLY A 205 -10.87 2.42 10.36
CA GLY A 205 -12.18 2.26 11.00
C GLY A 205 -12.85 0.91 10.71
N GLN A 206 -12.74 0.42 9.47
CA GLN A 206 -13.21 -0.92 9.09
C GLN A 206 -12.45 -2.03 9.82
N LEU A 207 -11.11 -1.95 9.88
CA LEU A 207 -10.29 -2.93 10.63
C LEU A 207 -10.65 -2.94 12.12
N LYS A 208 -10.92 -1.77 12.70
CA LYS A 208 -11.40 -1.66 14.09
C LYS A 208 -12.73 -2.39 14.29
N ALA A 209 -13.71 -2.12 13.43
CA ALA A 209 -15.02 -2.76 13.49
C ALA A 209 -14.94 -4.29 13.30
N GLN A 210 -14.07 -4.76 12.41
CA GLN A 210 -13.82 -6.18 12.19
C GLN A 210 -13.16 -6.84 13.40
N ARG A 211 -12.24 -6.14 14.09
CA ARG A 211 -11.66 -6.62 15.35
C ARG A 211 -12.73 -6.73 16.44
N GLU A 212 -13.53 -5.68 16.62
CA GLU A 212 -14.55 -5.59 17.68
C GLU A 212 -15.68 -6.61 17.48
N SER A 213 -16.00 -6.96 16.23
CA SER A 213 -16.97 -7.99 15.88
C SER A 213 -16.38 -9.41 15.80
N GLY A 214 -15.09 -9.59 16.08
CA GLY A 214 -14.44 -10.91 16.08
C GLY A 214 -14.23 -11.53 14.69
N GLN A 215 -14.26 -10.73 13.62
CA GLN A 215 -14.09 -11.19 12.23
C GLN A 215 -12.62 -11.33 11.82
N LEU A 216 -11.69 -10.73 12.57
CA LEU A 216 -10.26 -10.87 12.29
C LEU A 216 -9.72 -12.22 12.78
N THR A 217 -9.17 -12.99 11.86
CA THR A 217 -8.48 -14.27 12.14
C THR A 217 -7.02 -14.09 12.56
N ARG A 218 -6.50 -12.86 12.51
CA ARG A 218 -5.17 -12.48 12.99
C ARG A 218 -5.24 -11.20 13.81
N GLY A 219 -4.31 -11.02 14.73
CA GLY A 219 -4.23 -9.80 15.54
C GLY A 219 -4.07 -8.56 14.66
N ILE A 220 -4.84 -7.51 14.97
CA ILE A 220 -4.90 -6.27 14.19
C ILE A 220 -3.51 -5.66 13.92
N ARG A 221 -2.59 -5.72 14.90
CA ARG A 221 -1.20 -5.23 14.73
C ARG A 221 -0.44 -5.96 13.62
N ALA A 222 -0.66 -7.27 13.45
CA ALA A 222 -0.07 -8.04 12.35
C ALA A 222 -0.68 -7.68 10.99
N VAL A 223 -2.01 -7.46 10.96
CA VAL A 223 -2.73 -7.05 9.75
C VAL A 223 -2.28 -5.65 9.33
N THR A 224 -2.26 -4.69 10.25
CA THR A 224 -1.81 -3.32 9.98
C THR A 224 -0.34 -3.26 9.52
N ALA A 225 0.55 -4.10 10.08
CA ALA A 225 1.93 -4.20 9.60
C ALA A 225 2.00 -4.61 8.11
N LEU A 226 1.08 -5.45 7.63
CA LEU A 226 1.01 -5.81 6.21
C LEU A 226 0.52 -4.65 5.35
N HIS A 227 -0.47 -3.87 5.80
CA HIS A 227 -0.89 -2.66 5.08
C HIS A 227 0.27 -1.69 4.89
N VAL A 228 1.11 -1.49 5.93
CA VAL A 228 2.33 -0.68 5.85
C VAL A 228 3.26 -1.19 4.76
N ILE A 229 3.60 -2.49 4.78
CA ILE A 229 4.52 -3.08 3.83
C ILE A 229 3.98 -2.99 2.39
N PHE A 230 2.69 -3.27 2.19
CA PHE A 230 2.05 -3.17 0.88
C PHE A 230 2.02 -1.73 0.37
N HIS A 231 1.75 -0.74 1.23
CA HIS A 231 1.84 0.67 0.85
C HIS A 231 3.29 1.06 0.49
N TRP A 232 4.27 0.69 1.32
CA TRP A 232 5.70 0.99 1.07
C TRP A 232 6.21 0.37 -0.24
N ASN A 233 5.76 -0.84 -0.58
CA ASN A 233 6.06 -1.44 -1.87
C ASN A 233 5.48 -0.60 -3.02
N ARG A 234 4.26 -0.09 -2.90
CA ARG A 234 3.56 0.67 -3.96
C ARG A 234 4.06 2.10 -4.13
N ILE A 235 4.38 2.80 -3.05
CA ILE A 235 4.99 4.14 -3.11
C ILE A 235 6.50 4.07 -3.47
N GLY A 236 7.11 2.88 -3.41
CA GLY A 236 8.46 2.63 -3.89
C GLY A 236 9.57 2.90 -2.88
N ILE A 237 9.30 2.72 -1.59
CA ILE A 237 10.33 2.76 -0.54
C ILE A 237 11.10 1.44 -0.59
N THR A 238 12.43 1.52 -0.72
CA THR A 238 13.30 0.34 -0.87
C THR A 238 13.38 -0.48 0.41
N GLY A 239 13.65 -1.78 0.29
CA GLY A 239 13.78 -2.69 1.45
C GLY A 239 14.70 -2.16 2.57
N PRO A 240 15.93 -1.70 2.27
CA PRO A 240 16.81 -1.10 3.27
C PRO A 240 16.22 0.16 3.92
N THR A 241 15.57 1.04 3.12
CA THR A 241 14.91 2.22 3.68
C THR A 241 13.69 1.85 4.53
N GLN A 242 12.92 0.82 4.17
CA GLN A 242 11.83 0.30 5.00
C GLN A 242 12.37 -0.18 6.36
N ALA A 243 13.51 -0.89 6.36
CA ALA A 243 14.14 -1.37 7.59
C ALA A 243 14.58 -0.22 8.51
N ILE A 244 15.21 0.80 7.93
CA ILE A 244 15.66 2.01 8.65
C ILE A 244 14.46 2.80 9.19
N LEU A 245 13.44 3.06 8.37
CA LEU A 245 12.25 3.80 8.80
C LEU A 245 11.48 3.08 9.89
N ALA A 246 11.32 1.75 9.78
CA ALA A 246 10.63 0.97 10.80
C ALA A 246 11.41 0.94 12.11
N GLN A 247 12.75 0.86 12.06
CA GLN A 247 13.59 0.94 13.26
C GLN A 247 13.48 2.32 13.93
N ALA A 248 13.57 3.41 13.16
CA ALA A 248 13.40 4.77 13.68
C ALA A 248 11.99 4.97 14.26
N ALA A 249 10.94 4.50 13.59
CA ALA A 249 9.57 4.59 14.09
C ALA A 249 9.32 3.76 15.35
N LYS A 250 9.93 2.57 15.44
CA LYS A 250 9.95 1.74 16.64
C LYS A 250 10.61 2.50 17.79
N GLU A 251 11.82 2.99 17.61
CA GLU A 251 12.57 3.71 18.65
C GLU A 251 11.90 5.03 19.02
N ALA A 252 11.33 5.74 18.05
CA ALA A 252 10.56 6.96 18.27
C ALA A 252 9.33 6.77 19.16
N ILE A 253 8.81 5.55 19.34
CA ILE A 253 7.65 5.27 20.19
C ILE A 253 8.04 4.48 21.44
N LEU A 254 8.85 3.44 21.27
CA LEU A 254 9.18 2.44 22.29
C LEU A 254 10.56 2.65 22.93
N THR A 255 11.14 3.85 22.85
CA THR A 255 12.44 4.10 23.49
C THR A 255 12.37 3.66 24.95
N PRO A 256 13.30 2.80 25.43
CA PRO A 256 13.36 2.50 26.85
C PRO A 256 13.60 3.80 27.62
N CYS A 257 12.79 4.03 28.66
CA CYS A 257 13.04 5.08 29.64
C CYS A 257 14.42 4.93 30.29
#